data_AF-A0A8T5HZH7-F1
#
_entry.id   AF-A0A8T5HZH7-F1
#
_cell.length_a   1.000
_cell.length_b   1.000
_cell.length_c   1.000
_cell.angle_alpha   90.00
_cell.angle_beta   90.00
_cell.angle_gamma   90.00
#
_symmetry.space_group_name_H-M   'P 1'
#
loop_
_entity.id
_entity.type
_entity.pdbx_description
1 polymer ?
#
loop_
_entity_poly.entity_id
_entity_poly.type
_entity_poly.pdbx_seq_one_letter_code
_entity_poly.pdbx_strand_id
1 'polypeptide(L)'
;MYAERSQLEMYAMGMATVDDNKKINLHSSDQPYEHIDEAKKMEELVSNYLSSEEGTSLMDYLDAKGKDKINIREYGSGDLGENVVAAVLHDGIEGVILSNYNGKPFTERISEMAEMYGLSDEATTEYVLAHEFAHAAGYKSEAETENVIKEYFQEMAAGAEGEIKEKYESLAKVAEGRSENASANYN
;
A
#
# COMPACT_ATOMS: atom_id res chain seq x y z
N MET A 1 9.14 14.11 2.08
CA MET A 1 10.55 13.93 1.66
C MET A 1 10.81 12.43 1.64
N TYR A 2 10.68 11.76 0.49
CA TYR A 2 11.11 10.36 0.38
C TYR A 2 12.62 10.36 0.44
N ALA A 3 13.18 9.66 1.43
CA ALA A 3 14.60 9.41 1.46
C ALA A 3 14.88 8.36 0.39
N GLU A 4 15.57 8.74 -0.69
CA GLU A 4 16.34 7.77 -1.48
C GLU A 4 17.38 7.15 -0.53
N ARG A 5 16.96 6.11 0.21
CA ARG A 5 17.89 5.33 1.01
C ARG A 5 18.77 4.56 0.04
N SER A 6 20.08 4.61 0.25
CA SER A 6 21.00 3.82 -0.55
C SER A 6 20.65 2.33 -0.41
N GLN A 7 20.89 1.52 -1.45
CA GLN A 7 20.69 0.06 -1.39
C GLN A 7 21.34 -0.61 -0.17
N LEU A 8 22.40 -0.01 0.38
CA LEU A 8 23.07 -0.44 1.61
C LEU A 8 22.28 -0.15 2.90
N GLU A 9 21.51 0.93 2.97
CA GLU A 9 20.61 1.22 4.11
C GLU A 9 19.31 0.40 4.01
N MET A 10 18.89 0.03 2.79
CA MET A 10 17.71 -0.80 2.55
C MET A 10 17.84 -2.22 3.11
N TYR A 11 19.05 -2.78 3.13
CA TYR A 11 19.33 -4.10 3.73
C TYR A 11 19.77 -4.04 5.20
N ALA A 12 19.73 -2.87 5.85
CA ALA A 12 20.02 -2.75 7.28
C ALA A 12 18.78 -3.02 8.14
N MET A 13 17.58 -2.94 7.55
CA MET A 13 16.31 -3.27 8.18
C MET A 13 15.98 -4.71 7.78
N GLY A 14 15.59 -5.55 8.74
CA GLY A 14 15.22 -6.92 8.42
C GLY A 14 14.05 -6.93 7.44
N MET A 15 14.15 -7.73 6.38
CA MET A 15 13.04 -7.93 5.44
C MET A 15 13.03 -9.33 4.84
N ALA A 16 11.84 -9.77 4.44
CA ALA A 16 11.66 -10.95 3.60
C ALA A 16 10.69 -10.62 2.47
N THR A 17 10.92 -11.20 1.29
CA THR A 17 10.06 -11.05 0.12
C THR A 17 9.75 -12.39 -0.51
N VAL A 18 8.67 -12.43 -1.29
CA VAL A 18 8.21 -13.55 -2.10
C VAL A 18 8.17 -13.08 -3.54
N ASP A 19 8.92 -13.75 -4.42
CA ASP A 19 8.96 -13.46 -5.84
C ASP A 19 7.83 -14.16 -6.63
N ASP A 20 7.73 -13.86 -7.93
CA ASP A 20 6.78 -14.46 -8.87
C ASP A 20 6.82 -16.01 -8.91
N ASN A 21 7.95 -16.62 -8.54
CA ASN A 21 8.13 -18.08 -8.48
C ASN A 21 7.83 -18.65 -7.08
N LYS A 22 7.24 -17.86 -6.19
CA LYS A 22 6.98 -18.19 -4.78
C LYS A 22 8.26 -18.50 -4.00
N LYS A 23 9.41 -18.04 -4.47
CA LYS A 23 10.67 -18.18 -3.75
C LYS A 23 10.77 -17.07 -2.72
N ILE A 24 11.19 -17.45 -1.52
CA ILE A 24 11.41 -16.53 -0.41
C ILE A 24 12.84 -16.00 -0.49
N ASN A 25 13.00 -14.69 -0.47
CA ASN A 25 14.29 -14.02 -0.35
C ASN A 25 14.35 -13.33 1.03
N LEU A 26 15.35 -13.68 1.84
CA LEU A 26 15.54 -13.12 3.18
C LEU A 26 16.73 -12.16 3.15
N HIS A 27 16.55 -10.96 3.68
CA HIS A 27 17.58 -9.94 3.71
C HIS A 27 17.81 -9.43 5.13
N SER A 28 18.99 -9.74 5.68
CA SER A 28 19.55 -9.18 6.92
C SER A 28 18.59 -9.07 8.11
N SER A 29 17.69 -10.03 8.28
CA SER A 29 16.65 -10.00 9.30
C SER A 29 17.12 -10.56 10.64
N ASP A 30 16.86 -9.83 11.71
CA ASP A 30 16.98 -10.28 13.10
C ASP A 30 15.75 -11.10 13.57
N GLN A 31 14.61 -10.95 12.90
CA GLN A 31 13.36 -11.70 13.13
C GLN A 31 12.92 -12.49 11.87
N PRO A 32 13.72 -13.46 11.42
CA PRO A 32 13.55 -14.05 10.09
C PRO A 32 12.26 -14.84 9.92
N TYR A 33 11.75 -15.49 10.98
CA TYR A 33 10.53 -16.29 10.87
C TYR A 33 9.30 -15.41 10.74
N GLU A 34 9.25 -14.33 11.50
CA GLU A 34 8.20 -13.34 11.53
C GLU A 34 8.13 -12.60 10.20
N HIS A 35 9.27 -12.13 9.69
CA HIS A 35 9.31 -11.49 8.38
C HIS A 35 8.88 -12.44 7.25
N ILE A 36 9.33 -13.69 7.28
CA ILE A 36 8.91 -14.68 6.26
C ILE A 36 7.41 -14.96 6.33
N ASP A 37 6.84 -15.07 7.53
CA ASP A 37 5.40 -15.32 7.70
C ASP A 37 4.57 -14.12 7.20
N GLU A 38 4.93 -12.90 7.60
CA GLU A 38 4.26 -11.69 7.15
C GLU A 38 4.46 -11.44 5.64
N ALA A 39 5.61 -11.81 5.08
CA ALA A 39 5.85 -11.69 3.64
C ALA A 39 4.91 -12.60 2.82
N LYS A 40 4.68 -13.83 3.29
CA LYS A 40 3.71 -14.75 2.66
C LYS A 40 2.28 -14.25 2.77
N LYS A 41 1.88 -13.72 3.93
CA LYS A 41 0.55 -13.13 4.12
C LYS A 41 0.35 -11.93 3.23
N MET A 42 1.37 -11.06 3.11
CA MET A 42 1.31 -9.90 2.22
C MET A 42 1.19 -10.34 0.75
N GLU A 43 1.97 -11.33 0.34
CA GLU A 43 1.87 -11.90 -1.01
C GLU A 43 0.47 -12.46 -1.30
N GLU A 44 -0.08 -13.27 -0.39
CA GLU A 44 -1.43 -13.83 -0.53
C GLU A 44 -2.49 -12.72 -0.55
N LEU A 45 -2.39 -11.74 0.34
CA LEU A 45 -3.29 -10.61 0.42
C LEU A 45 -3.31 -9.82 -0.90
N VAL A 46 -2.14 -9.47 -1.41
CA VAL A 46 -2.02 -8.70 -2.65
C VAL A 46 -2.48 -9.52 -3.86
N SER A 47 -2.13 -10.81 -3.93
CA SER A 47 -2.62 -11.71 -4.98
C SER A 47 -4.15 -11.82 -4.98
N ASN A 48 -4.76 -11.93 -3.79
CA ASN A 48 -6.21 -11.97 -3.66
C ASN A 48 -6.86 -10.63 -4.05
N TYR A 49 -6.28 -9.51 -3.62
CA TYR A 49 -6.77 -8.19 -3.99
C TYR A 49 -6.70 -7.94 -5.50
N LEU A 50 -5.55 -8.20 -6.13
CA LEU A 50 -5.37 -8.03 -7.59
C LEU A 50 -6.27 -8.95 -8.44
N SER A 51 -6.83 -10.00 -7.85
CA SER A 51 -7.81 -10.87 -8.50
C SER A 51 -9.26 -10.58 -8.11
N SER A 52 -9.50 -9.61 -7.23
CA SER A 52 -10.84 -9.14 -6.87
C SER A 52 -11.37 -8.11 -7.87
N GLU A 53 -12.66 -7.80 -7.77
CA GLU A 53 -13.30 -6.75 -8.59
C GLU A 53 -12.70 -5.38 -8.26
N GLU A 54 -12.48 -5.10 -6.98
CA GLU A 54 -11.89 -3.85 -6.49
C GLU A 54 -10.45 -3.65 -6.96
N GLY A 55 -9.60 -4.67 -6.85
CA GLY A 55 -8.21 -4.57 -7.32
C GLY A 55 -8.14 -4.44 -8.84
N THR A 56 -8.96 -5.20 -9.59
CA THR A 56 -9.03 -5.08 -11.05
C THR A 56 -9.49 -3.68 -11.46
N SER A 57 -10.54 -3.16 -10.80
CA SER A 57 -11.09 -1.82 -11.07
C SER A 57 -10.08 -0.72 -10.80
N LEU A 58 -9.35 -0.80 -9.68
CA LEU A 58 -8.28 0.14 -9.36
C LEU A 58 -7.17 0.09 -10.42
N MET A 59 -6.73 -1.10 -10.81
CA MET A 59 -5.67 -1.23 -11.81
C MET A 59 -6.13 -0.61 -13.14
N ASP A 60 -7.30 -0.97 -13.65
CA ASP A 60 -7.88 -0.37 -14.86
C ASP A 60 -7.96 1.16 -14.77
N TYR A 61 -8.35 1.69 -13.61
CA TYR A 61 -8.37 3.13 -13.34
C TYR A 61 -6.98 3.77 -13.44
N LEU A 62 -5.98 3.17 -12.79
CA LEU A 62 -4.60 3.68 -12.80
C LEU A 62 -3.95 3.53 -14.19
N ASP A 63 -4.23 2.45 -14.93
CA ASP A 63 -3.86 2.26 -16.34
C ASP A 63 -4.41 3.39 -17.22
N ALA A 64 -5.68 3.75 -17.05
CA ALA A 64 -6.33 4.79 -17.84
C ALA A 64 -5.73 6.19 -17.61
N LYS A 65 -5.10 6.45 -16.46
CA LYS A 65 -4.41 7.72 -16.18
C LYS A 65 -3.06 7.85 -16.90
N GLY A 66 -2.51 6.76 -17.44
CA GLY A 66 -1.41 6.78 -18.41
C GLY A 66 -0.05 7.26 -17.89
N LYS A 67 0.24 7.03 -16.59
CA LYS A 67 1.55 7.34 -16.00
C LYS A 67 2.58 6.22 -16.20
N ASP A 68 3.86 6.56 -16.03
CA ASP A 68 4.97 5.60 -16.06
C ASP A 68 4.93 4.72 -14.81
N LYS A 69 4.63 3.44 -15.01
CA LYS A 69 4.49 2.47 -13.93
C LYS A 69 5.81 1.80 -13.60
N ILE A 70 6.02 1.57 -12.31
CA ILE A 70 7.01 0.62 -11.81
C ILE A 70 6.40 -0.78 -11.90
N ASN A 71 7.21 -1.74 -12.30
CA ASN A 71 6.81 -3.12 -12.34
C ASN A 71 7.02 -3.78 -10.97
N ILE A 72 5.94 -4.08 -10.25
CA ILE A 72 6.02 -4.78 -8.97
C ILE A 72 6.35 -6.25 -9.22
N ARG A 73 7.46 -6.72 -8.64
CA ARG A 73 8.03 -8.06 -8.85
C ARG A 73 7.94 -8.97 -7.62
N GLU A 74 7.87 -8.36 -6.45
CA GLU A 74 7.87 -9.09 -5.19
C GLU A 74 6.92 -8.42 -4.19
N TYR A 75 6.48 -9.22 -3.23
CA TYR A 75 5.67 -8.78 -2.11
C TYR A 75 6.33 -9.28 -0.82
N GLY A 76 6.31 -8.49 0.23
CA GLY A 76 7.09 -8.86 1.40
C GLY A 76 6.68 -8.15 2.67
N SER A 77 7.55 -8.30 3.67
CA SER A 77 7.46 -7.57 4.93
C SER A 77 8.84 -7.07 5.34
N GLY A 78 8.87 -6.02 6.15
CA GLY A 78 10.09 -5.56 6.80
C GLY A 78 9.82 -4.51 7.87
N ASP A 79 10.88 -4.04 8.50
CA ASP A 79 10.80 -3.01 9.54
C ASP A 79 10.84 -1.60 8.93
N LEU A 80 9.68 -1.01 8.67
CA LEU A 80 9.56 0.26 7.94
C LEU A 80 9.51 1.52 8.83
N GLY A 81 9.60 1.34 10.16
CA GLY A 81 9.48 2.40 11.16
C GLY A 81 8.14 2.37 11.91
N GLU A 82 7.90 3.27 12.86
CA GLU A 82 6.70 3.15 13.73
C GLU A 82 5.40 3.56 13.03
N ASN A 83 5.45 4.59 12.19
CA ASN A 83 4.26 5.25 11.60
C ASN A 83 3.94 4.81 10.17
N VAL A 84 4.52 3.71 9.69
CA VAL A 84 4.31 3.18 8.34
C VAL A 84 3.39 1.96 8.43
N VAL A 85 2.48 1.78 7.48
CA VAL A 85 1.61 0.59 7.41
C VAL A 85 2.09 -0.35 6.32
N ALA A 86 2.33 0.20 5.13
CA ALA A 86 2.99 -0.45 4.01
C ALA A 86 3.89 0.58 3.29
N ALA A 87 4.72 0.10 2.37
CA ALA A 87 5.46 0.97 1.46
C ALA A 87 5.79 0.23 0.15
N VAL A 88 5.94 0.99 -0.93
CA VAL A 88 6.63 0.55 -2.15
C VAL A 88 8.12 0.88 -2.08
N LEU A 89 8.96 -0.14 -2.20
CA LEU A 89 10.40 -0.01 -2.40
C LEU A 89 10.72 -0.22 -3.88
N HIS A 90 11.42 0.71 -4.54
CA HIS A 90 11.67 0.59 -5.99
C HIS A 90 12.96 1.28 -6.45
N ASP A 91 13.49 0.87 -7.60
CA ASP A 91 14.60 1.54 -8.29
C ASP A 91 14.14 2.47 -9.43
N GLY A 92 12.82 2.60 -9.62
CA GLY A 92 12.20 3.39 -10.68
C GLY A 92 11.84 2.58 -11.93
N ILE A 93 12.24 1.31 -12.00
CA ILE A 93 11.84 0.35 -13.03
C ILE A 93 11.07 -0.80 -12.40
N GLU A 94 11.64 -1.40 -11.36
CA GLU A 94 11.04 -2.52 -10.63
C GLU A 94 10.88 -2.17 -9.14
N GLY A 95 9.93 -2.83 -8.49
CA GLY A 95 9.63 -2.57 -7.09
C GLY A 95 9.03 -3.74 -6.32
N VAL A 96 8.93 -3.54 -5.02
CA VAL A 96 8.43 -4.48 -4.02
C VAL A 96 7.43 -3.75 -3.14
N ILE A 97 6.26 -4.34 -2.92
CA ILE A 97 5.33 -3.85 -1.89
C ILE A 97 5.64 -4.57 -0.59
N LEU A 98 5.90 -3.81 0.47
CA LEU A 98 6.24 -4.32 1.79
C LEU A 98 5.16 -3.95 2.80
N SER A 99 4.68 -4.92 3.57
CA SER A 99 3.99 -4.65 4.82
C SER A 99 4.98 -4.29 5.93
N ASN A 100 4.57 -3.43 6.86
CA ASN A 100 5.40 -3.10 8.01
C ASN A 100 5.17 -4.07 9.16
N TYR A 101 6.22 -4.77 9.58
CA TYR A 101 6.22 -5.53 10.81
C TYR A 101 6.71 -4.64 11.98
N ASN A 102 8.01 -4.40 12.13
CA ASN A 102 8.56 -3.59 13.22
C ASN A 102 7.94 -3.96 14.60
N GLY A 103 7.91 -5.26 14.89
CA GLY A 103 7.35 -5.86 16.11
C GLY A 103 5.82 -5.93 16.16
N LYS A 104 5.10 -5.48 15.12
CA LYS A 104 3.64 -5.46 15.03
C LYS A 104 3.16 -5.97 13.67
N PRO A 105 2.35 -7.04 13.61
CA PRO A 105 1.83 -7.57 12.33
C PRO A 105 1.06 -6.53 11.52
N PHE A 106 1.04 -6.72 10.20
CA PHE A 106 0.30 -5.83 9.29
C PHE A 106 -1.16 -5.69 9.68
N THR A 107 -1.80 -6.81 10.03
CA THR A 107 -3.22 -6.87 10.41
C THR A 107 -3.53 -6.01 11.63
N GLU A 108 -2.61 -5.94 12.61
CA GLU A 108 -2.80 -5.11 13.79
C GLU A 108 -2.71 -3.62 13.45
N ARG A 109 -1.79 -3.23 12.56
CA ARG A 109 -1.70 -1.85 12.04
C ARG A 109 -2.94 -1.45 11.25
N ILE A 110 -3.51 -2.39 10.48
CA ILE A 110 -4.77 -2.20 9.78
C ILE A 110 -5.90 -1.94 10.78
N SER A 111 -6.06 -2.76 11.82
CA SER A 111 -7.12 -2.55 12.81
C SER A 111 -6.98 -1.22 13.56
N GLU A 112 -5.76 -0.80 13.91
CA GLU A 112 -5.50 0.51 14.54
C GLU A 112 -5.87 1.68 13.61
N MET A 113 -5.52 1.56 12.32
CA MET A 113 -5.86 2.57 11.31
C MET A 113 -7.37 2.59 11.04
N ALA A 114 -8.03 1.43 11.02
CA ALA A 114 -9.47 1.28 10.85
C ALA A 114 -10.23 1.97 11.99
N GLU A 115 -9.81 1.77 13.24
CA GLU A 115 -10.38 2.45 14.41
C GLU A 115 -10.21 3.97 14.31
N MET A 116 -9.02 4.44 13.92
CA MET A 116 -8.73 5.88 13.79
C MET A 116 -9.64 6.59 12.79
N TYR A 117 -9.95 5.93 11.68
CA TYR A 117 -10.77 6.51 10.60
C TYR A 117 -12.24 6.10 10.65
N GLY A 118 -12.64 5.21 11.55
CA GLY A 118 -13.99 4.68 11.62
C GLY A 118 -14.37 3.82 10.41
N LEU A 119 -13.41 3.04 9.90
CA LEU A 119 -13.56 2.13 8.78
C LEU A 119 -13.57 0.67 9.27
N SER A 120 -13.95 -0.27 8.40
CA SER A 120 -13.67 -1.68 8.62
C SER A 120 -12.21 -2.00 8.27
N ASP A 121 -11.68 -3.09 8.84
CA ASP A 121 -10.34 -3.60 8.52
C ASP A 121 -10.20 -3.91 7.01
N GLU A 122 -11.26 -4.44 6.39
CA GLU A 122 -11.31 -4.72 4.96
C GLU A 122 -11.19 -3.44 4.11
N ALA A 123 -12.00 -2.42 4.41
CA ALA A 123 -11.94 -1.14 3.69
C ALA A 123 -10.60 -0.43 3.92
N THR A 124 -10.04 -0.54 5.13
CA THR A 124 -8.72 0.02 5.45
C THR A 124 -7.60 -0.70 4.70
N THR A 125 -7.71 -2.02 4.55
CA THR A 125 -6.77 -2.81 3.75
C THR A 125 -6.83 -2.39 2.28
N GLU A 126 -8.03 -2.26 1.72
CA GLU A 126 -8.22 -1.76 0.35
C GLU A 126 -7.61 -0.38 0.17
N TYR A 127 -7.84 0.53 1.12
CA TYR A 127 -7.27 1.88 1.08
C TYR A 127 -5.73 1.86 1.08
N VAL A 128 -5.10 1.06 1.96
CA VAL A 128 -3.64 0.94 2.03
C VAL A 128 -3.08 0.37 0.73
N LEU A 129 -3.68 -0.69 0.20
CA LEU A 129 -3.23 -1.26 -1.08
C LEU A 129 -3.43 -0.27 -2.24
N ALA A 130 -4.56 0.42 -2.30
CA ALA A 130 -4.80 1.43 -3.33
C ALA A 130 -3.77 2.55 -3.30
N HIS A 131 -3.39 3.00 -2.10
CA HIS A 131 -2.35 3.99 -1.88
C HIS A 131 -0.98 3.50 -2.42
N GLU A 132 -0.56 2.28 -2.06
CA GLU A 132 0.72 1.73 -2.55
C GLU A 132 0.70 1.47 -4.06
N PHE A 133 -0.41 0.99 -4.63
CA PHE A 133 -0.52 0.81 -6.08
C PHE A 133 -0.54 2.13 -6.85
N ALA A 134 -1.09 3.20 -6.28
CA ALA A 134 -0.96 4.53 -6.85
C ALA A 134 0.50 5.00 -6.85
N HIS A 135 1.28 4.73 -5.79
CA HIS A 135 2.74 4.95 -5.84
C HIS A 135 3.42 4.16 -6.94
N ALA A 136 3.12 2.86 -7.04
CA ALA A 136 3.63 2.00 -8.12
C ALA A 136 3.21 2.49 -9.52
N ALA A 137 2.05 3.15 -9.63
CA ALA A 137 1.56 3.77 -10.86
C ALA A 137 2.18 5.15 -11.16
N GLY A 138 3.22 5.57 -10.42
CA GLY A 138 3.98 6.78 -10.72
C GLY A 138 3.45 8.07 -10.09
N TYR A 139 2.58 7.97 -9.08
CA TYR A 139 2.21 9.10 -8.23
C TYR A 139 3.25 9.23 -7.11
N LYS A 140 4.09 10.26 -7.18
CA LYS A 140 5.34 10.31 -6.39
C LYS A 140 5.21 11.03 -5.06
N SER A 141 4.18 11.84 -4.88
CA SER A 141 3.95 12.57 -3.63
C SER A 141 2.69 12.07 -2.95
N GLU A 142 2.70 12.04 -1.62
CA GLU A 142 1.51 11.73 -0.81
C GLU A 142 0.29 12.52 -1.29
N ALA A 143 0.40 13.83 -1.53
CA ALA A 143 -0.72 14.63 -1.98
C ALA A 143 -1.27 14.20 -3.36
N GLU A 144 -0.40 13.87 -4.31
CA GLU A 144 -0.84 13.36 -5.62
C GLU A 144 -1.48 11.97 -5.51
N THR A 145 -0.88 11.09 -4.71
CA THR A 145 -1.37 9.73 -4.44
C THR A 145 -2.75 9.78 -3.80
N GLU A 146 -2.91 10.56 -2.74
CA GLU A 146 -4.19 10.73 -2.04
C GLU A 146 -5.24 11.36 -2.95
N ASN A 147 -4.88 12.32 -3.80
CA ASN A 147 -5.82 12.90 -4.74
C ASN A 147 -6.29 11.90 -5.81
N VAL A 148 -5.41 11.08 -6.37
CA VAL A 148 -5.83 10.10 -7.39
C VAL A 148 -6.69 9.01 -6.80
N ILE A 149 -6.37 8.49 -5.61
CA ILE A 149 -7.21 7.45 -4.99
C ILE A 149 -8.53 8.03 -4.47
N LYS A 150 -8.55 9.30 -4.05
CA LYS A 150 -9.80 10.01 -3.75
C LYS A 150 -10.70 10.05 -4.97
N GLU A 151 -10.18 10.46 -6.13
CA GLU A 151 -10.96 10.49 -7.39
C GLU A 151 -11.48 9.09 -7.74
N TYR A 152 -10.65 8.05 -7.61
CA TYR A 152 -11.06 6.66 -7.81
C TYR A 152 -12.23 6.27 -6.90
N PHE A 153 -12.11 6.49 -5.59
CA PHE A 153 -13.18 6.14 -4.65
C PHE A 153 -14.45 6.95 -4.88
N GLN A 154 -14.35 8.20 -5.34
CA GLN A 154 -15.52 9.00 -5.73
C GLN A 154 -16.23 8.41 -6.97
N GLU A 155 -15.48 7.94 -7.96
CA GLU A 155 -16.06 7.26 -9.13
C GLU A 155 -16.75 5.94 -8.73
N MET A 156 -16.12 5.16 -7.86
CA MET A 156 -16.71 3.93 -7.32
C MET A 156 -17.99 4.21 -6.51
N ALA A 157 -17.98 5.24 -5.65
CA ALA A 157 -19.16 5.67 -4.90
C ALA A 157 -20.30 6.15 -5.80
N ALA A 158 -19.99 6.84 -6.91
CA ALA A 158 -20.98 7.33 -7.86
C ALA A 158 -21.68 6.19 -8.63
N GLY A 159 -20.98 5.07 -8.83
CA GLY A 159 -21.52 3.86 -9.47
C GLY A 159 -22.21 2.86 -8.54
N ALA A 160 -22.16 3.08 -7.22
CA ALA A 160 -22.63 2.14 -6.21
C ALA A 160 -23.89 2.62 -5.47
N GLU A 161 -24.52 1.70 -4.72
CA GLU A 161 -25.64 1.97 -3.83
C GLU A 161 -25.44 1.27 -2.47
N GLY A 162 -26.18 1.71 -1.44
CA GLY A 162 -26.17 1.08 -0.11
C GLY A 162 -24.80 1.09 0.57
N GLU A 163 -24.48 0.00 1.28
CA GLU A 163 -23.25 -0.14 2.07
C GLU A 163 -21.97 0.00 1.23
N ILE A 164 -21.99 -0.41 -0.04
CA ILE A 164 -20.84 -0.28 -0.94
C ILE A 164 -20.58 1.20 -1.24
N LYS A 165 -21.64 1.99 -1.47
CA LYS A 165 -21.51 3.43 -1.65
C LYS A 165 -20.97 4.10 -0.39
N GLU A 166 -21.51 3.76 0.78
CA GLU A 166 -21.05 4.31 2.06
C GLU A 166 -19.57 3.98 2.34
N LYS A 167 -19.13 2.75 2.00
CA LYS A 167 -17.71 2.36 2.04
C LYS A 167 -16.86 3.32 1.22
N TYR A 168 -17.17 3.50 -0.06
CA TYR A 168 -16.34 4.32 -0.96
C TYR A 168 -16.41 5.82 -0.66
N GLU A 169 -17.56 6.35 -0.20
CA GLU A 169 -17.65 7.72 0.29
C GLU A 169 -16.73 7.95 1.51
N SER A 170 -16.65 6.96 2.40
CA SER A 170 -15.78 7.01 3.58
C SER A 170 -14.29 6.94 3.19
N LEU A 171 -13.94 6.05 2.25
CA LEU A 171 -12.57 5.95 1.73
C LEU A 171 -12.12 7.23 1.01
N ALA A 172 -12.99 7.81 0.18
CA ALA A 172 -12.73 9.09 -0.48
C ALA A 172 -12.49 10.22 0.53
N LYS A 173 -13.26 10.25 1.63
CA LYS A 173 -13.10 11.24 2.69
C LYS A 173 -11.77 11.09 3.44
N VAL A 174 -11.32 9.86 3.71
CA VAL A 174 -10.00 9.61 4.31
C VAL A 174 -8.89 10.11 3.39
N ALA A 175 -8.96 9.77 2.11
CA ALA A 175 -8.00 10.23 1.10
C ALA A 175 -7.97 11.77 1.00
N GLU A 176 -9.13 12.42 1.02
CA GLU A 176 -9.24 13.89 1.03
C GLU A 176 -8.52 14.50 2.24
N GLY A 177 -8.83 14.03 3.45
CA GLY A 177 -8.20 14.55 4.67
C GLY A 177 -6.68 14.35 4.67
N ARG A 178 -6.19 13.22 4.15
CA ARG A 178 -4.74 12.96 4.04
C ARG A 178 -4.08 13.83 2.97
N SER A 179 -4.73 14.08 1.84
CA SER A 179 -4.24 14.99 0.79
C SER A 179 -4.07 16.43 1.31
N GLU A 180 -5.05 16.93 2.08
CA GLU A 180 -5.00 18.25 2.69
C GLU A 180 -3.84 18.38 3.69
N ASN A 181 -3.69 17.37 4.56
CA ASN A 181 -2.59 17.31 5.53
C ASN A 181 -1.22 17.23 4.83
N ALA A 182 -1.10 16.43 3.78
CA ALA A 182 0.11 16.33 2.99
C ALA A 182 0.47 17.67 2.36
N SER A 183 -0.51 18.37 1.79
CA SER A 183 -0.33 19.68 1.15
C SER A 183 0.00 20.81 2.14
N ALA A 184 -0.56 20.78 3.35
CA ALA A 184 -0.30 21.77 4.39
C ALA A 184 1.15 21.73 4.91
N ASN A 185 1.79 20.56 4.91
CA ASN A 185 3.17 20.38 5.38
C ASN A 185 4.26 20.86 4.38
N TYR A 186 3.87 21.31 3.18
CA TYR A 186 4.80 21.86 2.18
C TYR A 186 4.70 23.38 1.99
N ASN A 187 3.86 24.08 2.79
CA ASN A 187 3.77 25.55 2.84
C ASN A 187 4.45 26.10 4.09
#